data_AF-A0A3G7UB73-F1
#
_entry.id   AF-A0A3G7UB73-F1
#
_cell.length_a   1.000
_cell.length_b   1.000
_cell.length_c   1.000
_cell.angle_alpha   90.00
_cell.angle_beta   90.00
_cell.angle_gamma   90.00
#
_symmetry.space_group_name_H-M   'P 1'
#
loop_
_entity.id
_entity.type
_entity.pdbx_description
1 polymer ?
#
loop_
_entity_poly.entity_id
_entity_poly.type
_entity_poly.pdbx_seq_one_letter_code
_entity_poly.pdbx_strand_id
1 'polypeptide(L)' 'MEGELHTELEDGRQFTLTAGMSYQVGSNAEGHRSFSTRGAKLFIVD' A
#
# COMPACT_ATOMS: atom_id res chain seq x y z
N MET A 1 6.07 -6.58 -9.19
CA MET A 1 4.83 -5.84 -8.88
C MET A 1 4.56 -4.89 -10.02
N GLU A 2 3.29 -4.69 -10.37
CA GLU A 2 2.85 -3.87 -11.51
C GLU A 2 1.72 -2.94 -11.06
N GLY A 3 1.62 -1.77 -11.69
CA GLY A 3 0.62 -0.75 -11.38
C GLY A 3 1.00 0.20 -10.25
N GLU A 4 0.02 0.98 -9.81
CA GLU A 4 0.13 1.98 -8.74
C GLU A 4 -0.90 1.69 -7.65
N LEU A 5 -0.48 1.82 -6.39
CA LEU A 5 -1.33 1.66 -5.22
C LEU A 5 -1.25 2.93 -4.37
N HIS A 6 -2.40 3.55 -4.12
CA HIS A 6 -2.52 4.67 -3.20
C HIS A 6 -2.91 4.14 -1.83
N THR A 7 -2.11 4.45 -0.82
CA THR A 7 -2.31 4.01 0.56
C THR A 7 -2.46 5.22 1.47
N GLU A 8 -3.51 5.20 2.28
CA GLU A 8 -3.77 6.18 3.34
C GLU A 8 -3.60 5.49 4.69
N LEU A 9 -2.86 6.12 5.60
CA LEU A 9 -2.74 5.71 6.99
C LEU A 9 -3.80 6.42 7.84
N GLU A 10 -4.12 5.84 9.01
CA GLU A 10 -5.08 6.39 9.97
C GLU A 10 -4.72 7.81 10.44
N ASP A 11 -3.44 8.16 10.46
CA ASP A 11 -2.95 9.50 10.82
C ASP A 11 -3.08 10.54 9.68
N GLY A 12 -3.60 10.14 8.52
CA GLY A 12 -3.83 10.99 7.36
C GLY A 12 -2.64 11.07 6.38
N ARG A 13 -1.51 10.42 6.65
CA ARG A 13 -0.42 10.32 5.67
C ARG A 13 -0.86 9.51 4.45
N GLN A 14 -0.40 9.94 3.28
CA GLN A 14 -0.68 9.29 2.00
C GLN A 14 0.60 8.92 1.27
N PHE A 15 0.60 7.72 0.68
CA PHE A 15 1.72 7.17 -0.07
C PHE A 15 1.24 6.61 -1.40
N THR A 16 2.03 6.77 -2.45
CA THR A 16 1.84 6.06 -3.71
C THR A 16 2.97 5.06 -3.86
N LEU A 17 2.62 3.78 -3.87
CA LEU A 17 3.54 2.70 -4.18
C LEU A 17 3.52 2.46 -5.69
N THR A 18 4.71 2.47 -6.29
CA THR A 18 4.94 2.10 -7.69
C THR A 18 5.57 0.72 -7.79
N ALA A 19 5.61 0.17 -9.01
CA ALA A 19 6.28 -1.09 -9.31
C ALA A 19 7.69 -1.18 -8.69
N GLY A 20 7.94 -2.25 -7.92
CA GLY A 20 9.22 -2.50 -7.26
C GLY A 20 9.33 -1.98 -5.83
N MET A 21 8.37 -1.17 -5.36
CA MET A 21 8.29 -0.75 -3.96
C MET A 21 7.59 -1.80 -3.08
N SER A 22 7.86 -1.73 -1.78
CA SER A 22 7.20 -2.53 -0.74
C SER A 22 6.86 -1.66 0.46
N TYR A 23 5.94 -2.15 1.28
CA TYR A 23 5.63 -1.62 2.60
C TYR A 23 5.35 -2.78 3.56
N GLN A 24 5.49 -2.52 4.85
CA GLN A 24 5.33 -3.51 5.91
C GLN A 24 4.12 -3.13 6.75
N VAL A 25 3.40 -4.16 7.18
CA VAL A 25 2.25 -4.05 8.07
C VAL A 25 2.49 -4.96 9.27
N GLY A 26 1.93 -4.63 10.43
CA GLY A 26 2.11 -5.41 11.64
C GLY A 26 1.23 -4.93 12.77
N SER A 27 1.25 -5.65 13.90
CA SER A 27 0.33 -5.40 15.03
C SER A 27 0.41 -4.01 15.65
N ASN A 28 1.55 -3.34 15.52
CA ASN A 28 1.79 -1.97 16.02
C ASN A 28 1.94 -0.94 14.88
N ALA A 29 1.57 -1.31 13.65
CA ALA A 29 1.56 -0.38 12.53
C ALA A 29 0.21 0.36 12.47
N GLU A 30 0.20 1.54 11.88
CA GLU A 30 -0.99 2.34 11.66
C GLU A 30 -2.00 1.57 10.78
N GLY A 31 -3.30 1.71 11.08
CA GLY A 31 -4.35 1.22 10.21
C GLY A 31 -4.19 1.83 8.82
N HIS A 32 -4.34 1.01 7.77
CA HIS A 32 -4.14 1.46 6.40
C HIS A 32 -5.29 1.02 5.50
N ARG A 33 -5.58 1.85 4.50
CA ARG A 33 -6.50 1.51 3.41
C ARG A 33 -5.84 1.85 2.09
N SER A 34 -5.96 0.94 1.13
CA SER A 34 -5.33 1.09 -0.17
C SER A 34 -6.33 0.96 -1.31
N PHE A 35 -6.14 1.71 -2.39
CA PHE A 35 -6.93 1.59 -3.61
C PHE A 35 -6.05 1.77 -4.85
N SER A 36 -6.57 1.32 -6.00
CA SER A 36 -5.94 1.56 -7.30
C SER A 36 -7.00 1.97 -8.32
N THR A 37 -6.69 3.00 -9.10
CA THR A 37 -7.58 3.52 -10.14
C THR A 37 -7.57 2.65 -11.40
N ARG A 38 -6.42 2.05 -11.74
CA ARG A 38 -6.22 1.25 -12.96
C ARG A 38 -5.95 -0.23 -12.69
N GLY A 39 -6.00 -0.64 -11.43
CA GLY A 39 -5.58 -1.96 -10.97
C GLY A 39 -4.10 -2.03 -10.64
N ALA A 40 -3.74 -2.95 -9.74
CA ALA A 40 -2.38 -3.24 -9.33
C ALA A 40 -2.20 -4.72 -9.05
N LYS A 41 -1.01 -5.26 -9.32
CA LYS A 41 -0.64 -6.64 -8.98
C LYS A 41 0.29 -6.64 -7.78
N LEU A 42 -0.26 -7.08 -6.65
CA LEU A 42 0.44 -7.16 -5.37
C LEU A 42 0.99 -8.57 -5.13
N PHE A 43 2.10 -8.63 -4.41
CA PHE A 43 2.63 -9.85 -3.82
C PHE A 43 2.67 -9.63 -2.31
N ILE A 44 1.97 -10.49 -1.56
CA ILE A 44 1.82 -10.37 -0.11
C ILE A 44 2.48 -11.58 0.52
N VAL A 45 3.27 -11.34 1.56
CA VAL A 45 3.91 -12.36 2.39
C VAL A 45 3.57 -12.02 3.84
N ASP A 46 3.21 -13.04 4.60
CA ASP A 46 2.98 -13.01 6.05
C ASP A 46 4.18 -13.63 6.76
#